data_AF-A0A928T5J6-F1
#
_entry.id   AF-A0A928T5J6-F1
#
_cell.length_a   1.000
_cell.length_b   1.000
_cell.length_c   1.000
_cell.angle_alpha   90.00
_cell.angle_beta   90.00
_cell.angle_gamma   90.00
#
_symmetry.space_group_name_H-M   'P 1'
#
loop_
_entity.id
_entity.type
_entity.pdbx_description
1 polymer ?
#
loop_
_entity_poly.entity_id
_entity_poly.type
_entity_poly.pdbx_seq_one_letter_code
_entity_poly.pdbx_strand_id
1 'polypeptide(L)'
;MPVHFFGGAVHLDHASAIRADIQKQDYSVAPRHWYLDADFQCATCHQEFTWTASEQKAWFEKYRFWIDCHPRHCKKCRAAKRRLQELRWEYDSTVATTQRNGTCDEKRRIVAIIGELRDALGSVPQKMIDTAELLQRQITREEEQNASGNHL
;
A
#
# COMPACT_ATOMS: atom_id res chain seq x y z
N MET A 1 8.87 1.46 32.19
CA MET A 1 8.82 0.54 31.03
C MET A 1 10.16 0.54 30.32
N PRO A 2 10.61 -0.59 29.74
CA PRO A 2 11.88 -0.62 29.02
C PRO A 2 11.85 0.28 27.78
N VAL A 3 12.86 1.16 27.66
CA VAL A 3 12.97 2.17 26.59
C VAL A 3 13.04 1.55 25.18
N HIS A 4 13.54 0.31 25.07
CA HIS A 4 13.74 -0.37 23.80
C HIS A 4 12.42 -0.77 23.10
N PHE A 5 11.31 -0.91 23.82
CA PHE A 5 10.03 -1.30 23.21
C PHE A 5 9.38 -0.18 22.38
N PHE A 6 9.76 1.07 22.62
CA PHE A 6 9.21 2.23 21.91
C PHE A 6 10.31 3.09 21.30
N GLY A 7 11.38 2.45 20.82
CA GLY A 7 12.46 3.14 20.12
C GLY A 7 11.93 4.02 18.99
N GLY A 8 12.21 5.33 19.07
CA GLY A 8 11.74 6.32 18.09
C GLY A 8 10.33 6.88 18.31
N ALA A 9 9.66 6.54 19.41
CA ALA A 9 8.44 7.24 19.82
C ALA A 9 8.77 8.66 20.31
N VAL A 10 7.95 9.62 19.88
CA VAL A 10 8.03 11.03 20.29
C VAL A 10 7.33 11.24 21.63
N HIS A 11 6.20 10.56 21.83
CA HIS A 11 5.39 10.64 23.04
C HIS A 11 4.77 9.29 23.39
N LEU A 12 4.55 9.06 24.69
CA LEU A 12 3.89 7.85 25.24
C LEU A 12 2.81 8.27 26.23
N ASP A 13 1.55 7.97 25.91
CA ASP A 13 0.44 8.20 26.83
C ASP A 13 0.25 6.98 27.73
N HIS A 14 0.65 7.11 28.99
CA HIS A 14 0.54 6.03 29.98
C HIS A 14 -0.90 5.82 30.47
N ALA A 15 -1.79 6.80 30.31
CA ALA A 15 -3.19 6.68 30.72
C ALA A 15 -3.98 5.75 29.78
N SER A 16 -3.54 5.60 28.53
CA SER A 16 -4.13 4.72 27.52
C SER A 16 -3.82 3.22 27.70
N ALA A 17 -3.19 2.83 28.82
CA ALA A 17 -2.64 1.48 28.97
C ALA A 17 -3.68 0.37 28.88
N ILE A 18 -3.44 -0.60 27.99
CA ILE A 18 -4.26 -1.81 27.84
C ILE A 18 -3.42 -3.06 28.15
N ARG A 19 -4.01 -4.00 28.88
CA ARG A 19 -3.36 -5.27 29.22
C ARG A 19 -3.19 -6.16 27.99
N ALA A 20 -1.98 -6.67 27.82
CA ALA A 20 -1.66 -7.62 26.76
C ALA A 20 -1.93 -9.06 27.18
N ASP A 21 -2.24 -9.91 26.20
CA ASP A 21 -2.28 -11.35 26.32
C ASP A 21 -0.96 -11.94 25.78
N ILE A 22 -0.04 -12.25 26.70
CA ILE A 22 1.32 -12.69 26.35
C ILE A 22 1.34 -14.05 25.63
N GLN A 23 0.31 -14.89 25.81
CA GLN A 23 0.22 -16.17 25.10
C GLN A 23 -0.08 -15.98 23.61
N LYS A 24 -0.60 -14.79 23.26
CA LYS A 24 -0.92 -14.43 21.89
C LYS A 24 0.18 -13.64 21.19
N GLN A 25 1.34 -13.44 21.81
CA GLN A 25 2.46 -12.70 21.20
C GLN A 25 3.50 -13.65 20.59
N ASP A 26 4.17 -13.17 19.54
CA ASP A 26 5.43 -13.75 19.02
C ASP A 26 6.60 -12.87 19.44
N TYR A 27 7.52 -13.43 20.22
CA TYR A 27 8.67 -12.72 20.78
C TYR A 27 9.87 -13.65 20.96
N SER A 28 11.07 -13.09 20.87
CA SER A 28 12.33 -13.84 20.99
C SER A 28 12.88 -13.80 22.42
N VAL A 29 12.78 -12.65 23.09
CA VAL A 29 13.39 -12.41 24.41
C VAL A 29 12.34 -12.22 25.50
N ALA A 30 11.43 -11.26 25.33
CA ALA A 30 10.44 -10.93 26.35
C ALA A 30 9.11 -10.45 25.73
N PRO A 31 7.96 -10.82 26.31
CA PRO A 31 6.67 -10.29 25.88
C PRO A 31 6.48 -8.84 26.34
N ARG A 32 5.52 -8.15 25.72
CA ARG A 32 4.97 -6.88 26.26
C ARG A 32 3.80 -7.21 27.17
N HIS A 33 3.81 -6.72 28.40
CA HIS A 33 2.67 -6.90 29.32
C HIS A 33 1.55 -5.86 29.12
N TRP A 34 1.88 -4.74 28.49
CA TRP A 34 1.00 -3.60 28.31
C TRP A 34 1.25 -2.96 26.95
N TYR A 35 0.19 -2.41 26.35
CA TYR A 35 0.25 -1.53 25.19
C TYR A 35 -0.19 -0.13 25.59
N LEU A 36 0.42 0.88 24.97
CA LEU A 36 0.14 2.30 25.21
C LEU A 36 -0.04 2.99 23.87
N ASP A 37 -0.87 4.02 23.79
CA ASP A 37 -0.82 4.99 22.70
C ASP A 37 0.58 5.61 22.64
N ALA A 38 1.20 5.50 21.47
CA ALA A 38 2.57 5.94 21.24
C ALA A 38 2.62 6.75 19.93
N ASP A 39 3.09 7.99 20.03
CA ASP A 39 3.22 8.87 18.86
C ASP A 39 4.57 8.66 18.18
N PHE A 40 4.55 8.57 16.86
CA PHE A 40 5.73 8.41 16.01
C PHE A 40 5.71 9.44 14.89
N GLN A 41 6.89 9.79 14.40
CA GLN A 41 7.01 10.56 13.17
C GLN A 41 6.99 9.64 11.94
N CYS A 42 6.14 9.94 10.96
CA CYS A 42 6.08 9.17 9.71
C CYS A 42 7.35 9.37 8.88
N ALA A 43 8.03 8.30 8.49
CA ALA A 43 9.24 8.37 7.67
C ALA A 43 9.03 8.88 6.23
N THR A 44 7.77 9.02 5.77
CA THR A 44 7.45 9.47 4.41
C THR A 44 6.92 10.90 4.38
N CYS A 45 5.87 11.19 5.15
CA CYS A 45 5.24 12.53 5.14
C CYS A 45 5.71 13.42 6.30
N HIS A 46 6.55 12.90 7.20
CA HIS A 46 7.09 13.59 8.37
C HIS A 46 6.06 14.09 9.40
N GLN A 47 4.78 13.79 9.18
CA GLN A 47 3.70 14.06 10.12
C GLN A 47 3.73 13.06 11.28
N GLU A 48 3.39 13.53 12.47
CA GLU A 48 3.16 12.69 13.62
C GLU A 48 1.90 11.84 13.45
N PHE A 49 1.92 10.64 14.02
CA PHE A 49 0.76 9.77 14.09
C PHE A 49 0.83 8.91 15.34
N THR A 50 -0.34 8.65 15.93
CA THR A 50 -0.48 7.76 17.07
C THR A 50 -0.61 6.32 16.61
N TRP A 51 0.23 5.44 17.17
CA TRP A 51 0.03 4.00 17.14
C TRP A 51 -0.68 3.57 18.41
N THR A 52 -1.98 3.37 18.31
CA THR A 52 -2.81 3.19 19.50
C THR A 52 -2.55 1.85 20.20
N ALA A 53 -2.83 1.78 21.50
CA ALA A 53 -2.78 0.56 22.30
C ALA A 53 -3.69 -0.54 21.70
N SER A 54 -4.85 -0.15 21.19
CA SER A 54 -5.79 -1.07 20.51
C SER A 54 -5.21 -1.61 19.19
N GLU A 55 -4.57 -0.75 18.39
CA GLU A 55 -3.88 -1.19 17.17
C GLU A 55 -2.71 -2.12 17.51
N GLN A 56 -1.90 -1.81 18.52
CA GLN A 56 -0.83 -2.69 19.00
C GLN A 56 -1.35 -4.07 19.41
N LYS A 57 -2.45 -4.11 20.18
CA LYS A 57 -3.08 -5.36 20.60
C LYS A 57 -3.49 -6.22 19.41
N ALA A 58 -4.18 -5.64 18.43
CA ALA A 58 -4.54 -6.37 17.20
C ALA A 58 -3.29 -6.79 16.41
N TRP A 59 -2.29 -5.92 16.32
CA TRP A 59 -1.04 -6.16 15.61
C TRP A 59 -0.31 -7.40 16.14
N PHE A 60 -0.08 -7.46 17.44
CA PHE A 60 0.70 -8.53 18.03
C PHE A 60 -0.12 -9.79 18.31
N GLU A 61 -1.37 -9.63 18.78
CA GLU A 61 -2.15 -10.79 19.24
C GLU A 61 -2.97 -11.45 18.15
N LYS A 62 -3.49 -10.67 17.19
CA LYS A 62 -4.33 -11.19 16.10
C LYS A 62 -3.51 -11.46 14.84
N TYR A 63 -2.65 -10.51 14.45
CA TYR A 63 -1.87 -10.63 13.22
C TYR A 63 -0.50 -11.27 13.43
N ARG A 64 -0.10 -11.55 14.68
CA ARG A 64 1.08 -12.36 15.01
C ARG A 64 2.39 -11.81 14.45
N PHE A 65 2.52 -10.47 14.36
CA PHE A 65 3.82 -9.88 14.08
C PHE A 65 4.72 -9.93 15.32
N TRP A 66 6.02 -9.92 15.09
CA TRP A 66 7.04 -9.89 16.14
C TRP A 66 6.91 -8.66 17.04
N ILE A 67 7.01 -8.86 18.35
CA ILE A 67 6.78 -7.85 19.39
C ILE A 67 7.73 -6.62 19.32
N ASP A 68 8.88 -6.80 18.67
CA ASP A 68 9.91 -5.77 18.50
C ASP A 68 9.66 -4.86 17.28
N CYS A 69 8.68 -5.20 16.44
CA CYS A 69 8.29 -4.36 15.30
C CYS A 69 7.41 -3.18 15.75
N HIS A 70 7.58 -2.04 15.07
CA HIS A 70 6.74 -0.85 15.24
C HIS A 70 6.47 -0.19 13.87
N PRO A 71 5.40 0.61 13.73
CA PRO A 71 5.11 1.30 12.48
C PRO A 71 6.15 2.39 12.20
N ARG A 72 6.70 2.38 10.99
CA ARG A 72 7.56 3.48 10.47
C ARG A 72 6.79 4.53 9.67
N HIS A 73 5.59 4.20 9.24
CA HIS A 73 4.77 5.04 8.37
C HIS A 73 3.36 5.15 8.93
N CYS A 74 2.76 6.32 8.81
CA CYS A 74 1.37 6.55 9.22
C CYS A 74 0.40 5.69 8.38
N LYS A 75 -0.83 5.53 8.86
CA LYS A 75 -1.87 4.72 8.19
C LYS A 75 -2.12 5.15 6.73
N LYS A 76 -2.12 6.45 6.46
CA LYS A 76 -2.29 7.01 5.10
C LYS A 76 -1.15 6.58 4.18
N CYS A 77 0.11 6.77 4.59
CA CYS A 77 1.27 6.36 3.79
C CYS A 77 1.36 4.84 3.61
N ARG A 78 0.99 4.04 4.62
CA ARG A 78 0.91 2.57 4.47
C ARG A 78 -0.15 2.16 3.44
N ALA A 79 -1.31 2.81 3.44
CA ALA A 79 -2.36 2.56 2.47
C ALA A 79 -1.92 2.93 1.03
N ALA A 80 -1.30 4.10 0.86
CA ALA A 80 -0.74 4.52 -0.43
C ALA A 80 0.31 3.52 -0.95
N LYS A 81 1.22 3.05 -0.08
CA LYS A 81 2.21 2.04 -0.46
C LYS A 81 1.58 0.72 -0.90
N ARG A 82 0.54 0.24 -0.19
CA ARG A 82 -0.20 -0.96 -0.59
C ARG A 82 -0.88 -0.76 -1.95
N ARG A 83 -1.54 0.38 -2.16
CA ARG A 83 -2.17 0.70 -3.45
C ARG A 83 -1.16 0.69 -4.60
N LEU A 84 0.03 1.24 -4.40
CA LEU A 84 1.10 1.21 -5.41
C LEU A 84 1.57 -0.21 -5.71
N GLN A 85 1.70 -1.07 -4.70
CA GLN A 85 2.07 -2.47 -4.88
C GLN A 85 0.98 -3.24 -5.65
N GLU A 86 -0.29 -3.02 -5.32
CA GLU A 86 -1.44 -3.61 -6.01
C GLU A 86 -1.48 -3.18 -7.47
N LEU A 87 -1.37 -1.88 -7.75
CA LEU A 87 -1.30 -1.33 -9.12
C LEU A 87 -0.15 -1.93 -9.91
N ARG A 88 1.03 -2.04 -9.28
CA ARG A 88 2.20 -2.61 -9.92
C ARG A 88 2.01 -4.09 -10.25
N TRP A 89 1.46 -4.84 -9.30
CA TRP A 89 1.17 -6.26 -9.49
C TRP A 89 0.13 -6.50 -10.59
N GLU A 90 -0.94 -5.68 -10.62
CA GLU A 90 -1.96 -5.73 -11.67
C GLU A 90 -1.34 -5.46 -13.04
N TYR A 91 -0.52 -4.41 -13.17
CA TYR A 91 0.20 -4.11 -14.41
C TYR A 91 1.10 -5.29 -14.85
N ASP A 92 1.98 -5.75 -13.96
CA ASP A 92 2.98 -6.78 -14.30
C ASP A 92 2.30 -8.12 -14.68
N SER A 93 1.16 -8.45 -14.07
CA SER A 93 0.44 -9.71 -14.33
C SER A 93 -0.38 -9.71 -15.62
N THR A 94 -0.82 -8.55 -16.11
CA THR A 94 -1.82 -8.47 -17.20
C THR A 94 -1.30 -7.82 -18.48
N VAL A 95 -0.28 -6.96 -18.42
CA VAL A 95 0.15 -6.15 -19.57
C VAL A 95 0.49 -6.97 -20.82
N ALA A 96 1.16 -8.11 -20.68
CA ALA A 96 1.62 -8.91 -21.81
C ALA A 96 0.48 -9.62 -22.55
N THR A 97 -0.58 -10.03 -21.85
CA THR A 97 -1.75 -10.67 -22.44
C THR A 97 -2.68 -9.61 -23.05
N THR A 98 -2.92 -8.52 -22.32
CA THR A 98 -3.78 -7.41 -22.76
C THR A 98 -3.25 -6.72 -24.02
N GLN A 99 -1.93 -6.54 -24.16
CA GLN A 99 -1.34 -5.96 -25.37
C GLN A 99 -1.59 -6.78 -26.65
N ARG A 100 -1.65 -8.11 -26.53
CA ARG A 100 -1.82 -9.01 -27.69
C ARG A 100 -3.29 -9.13 -28.06
N ASN A 101 -4.12 -9.49 -27.08
CA ASN A 101 -5.48 -9.98 -27.32
C ASN A 101 -6.51 -9.35 -26.37
N GLY A 102 -6.16 -8.29 -25.64
CA GLY A 102 -7.07 -7.66 -24.68
C GLY A 102 -8.19 -6.89 -25.36
N THR A 103 -9.31 -6.76 -24.66
CA THR A 103 -10.42 -5.88 -25.03
C THR A 103 -10.06 -4.40 -24.86
N CYS A 104 -10.81 -3.50 -25.51
CA CYS A 104 -10.68 -2.05 -25.29
C CYS A 104 -10.72 -1.66 -23.80
N ASP A 105 -11.60 -2.28 -22.99
CA ASP A 105 -11.72 -2.00 -21.56
C ASP A 105 -10.49 -2.44 -20.77
N GLU A 106 -9.96 -3.62 -21.05
CA GLU A 106 -8.73 -4.11 -20.42
C GLU A 106 -7.54 -3.21 -20.79
N LYS A 107 -7.45 -2.79 -22.06
CA LYS A 107 -6.41 -1.85 -22.51
C LYS A 107 -6.53 -0.50 -21.80
N ARG A 108 -7.75 0.04 -21.67
CA ARG A 108 -8.02 1.27 -20.90
C ARG A 108 -7.60 1.12 -19.45
N ARG A 109 -7.84 -0.04 -18.83
CA ARG A 109 -7.42 -0.31 -17.45
C ARG A 109 -5.90 -0.22 -17.30
N ILE A 110 -5.12 -0.81 -18.21
CA ILE A 110 -3.65 -0.71 -18.18
C ILE A 110 -3.18 0.75 -18.31
N VAL A 111 -3.77 1.51 -19.24
CA VAL A 111 -3.45 2.94 -19.41
C VAL A 111 -3.74 3.72 -18.12
N ALA A 112 -4.89 3.47 -17.49
CA ALA A 112 -5.26 4.10 -16.23
C ALA A 112 -4.27 3.75 -15.10
N ILE A 113 -3.86 2.48 -14.97
CA ILE A 113 -2.86 2.05 -13.99
C ILE A 113 -1.53 2.79 -14.19
N ILE A 114 -1.05 2.92 -15.42
CA ILE A 114 0.19 3.64 -15.73
C ILE A 114 0.06 5.11 -15.34
N GLY A 115 -1.10 5.73 -15.57
CA GLY A 115 -1.42 7.08 -15.12
C GLY A 115 -1.35 7.22 -13.61
N GLU A 116 -2.08 6.38 -12.86
CA GLU A 116 -2.07 6.37 -11.39
C GLU A 116 -0.65 6.19 -10.81
N LEU A 117 0.14 5.28 -11.39
CA LEU A 117 1.52 5.04 -10.97
C LEU A 117 2.41 6.27 -11.22
N ARG A 118 2.26 6.93 -12.36
CA ARG A 118 3.01 8.15 -12.70
C ARG A 118 2.66 9.29 -11.76
N ASP A 119 1.38 9.50 -11.48
CA ASP A 119 0.93 10.59 -10.61
C ASP A 119 1.44 10.41 -9.17
N ALA A 120 1.47 9.16 -8.69
CA ALA A 120 1.90 8.86 -7.33
C ALA A 120 3.43 8.77 -7.14
N LEU A 121 4.19 8.37 -8.17
CA LEU A 121 5.65 8.23 -8.11
C LEU A 121 6.40 9.44 -8.71
N GLY A 122 5.69 10.33 -9.42
CA GLY A 122 6.25 11.45 -10.18
C GLY A 122 6.87 11.04 -11.52
N SER A 123 7.37 9.80 -11.65
CA SER A 123 7.88 9.24 -12.90
C SER A 123 7.68 7.73 -12.96
N VAL A 124 7.60 7.19 -14.18
CA VAL A 124 7.53 5.75 -14.46
C VAL A 124 8.56 5.39 -15.54
N PRO A 125 9.01 4.12 -15.61
CA PRO A 125 9.93 3.68 -16.65
C PRO A 125 9.39 3.96 -18.07
N GLN A 126 10.28 4.35 -18.99
CA GLN A 126 9.93 4.69 -20.38
C GLN A 126 9.11 3.59 -21.07
N LYS A 127 9.46 2.32 -20.83
CA LYS A 127 8.71 1.17 -21.37
C LYS A 127 7.22 1.18 -21.02
N MET A 128 6.84 1.69 -19.84
CA MET A 128 5.44 1.83 -19.44
C MET A 128 4.76 2.96 -20.21
N ILE A 129 5.49 4.05 -20.48
CA ILE A 129 5.00 5.16 -21.30
C ILE A 129 4.73 4.68 -22.73
N ASP A 130 5.71 4.00 -23.34
CA ASP A 130 5.58 3.46 -24.70
C ASP A 130 4.42 2.45 -24.80
N THR A 131 4.24 1.65 -23.74
CA THR A 131 3.11 0.73 -23.62
C THR A 131 1.78 1.46 -23.59
N ALA A 132 1.65 2.51 -22.79
CA ALA A 132 0.42 3.31 -22.71
C ALA A 132 0.07 3.92 -24.07
N GLU A 133 1.05 4.49 -24.78
CA GLU A 133 0.86 5.04 -26.11
C GLU A 133 0.39 4.00 -27.13
N LEU A 134 1.03 2.82 -27.12
CA LEU A 134 0.64 1.71 -27.99
C LEU A 134 -0.82 1.30 -27.74
N LEU A 135 -1.19 1.09 -26.48
CA LEU A 135 -2.54 0.68 -26.11
C LEU A 135 -3.57 1.75 -26.47
N GLN A 136 -3.26 3.03 -26.27
CA GLN A 136 -4.13 4.13 -26.66
C GLN A 136 -4.42 4.12 -28.17
N ARG A 137 -3.39 3.91 -29.00
CA ARG A 137 -3.56 3.79 -30.46
C ARG A 137 -4.42 2.60 -30.85
N GLN A 138 -4.28 1.46 -30.16
CA GLN A 138 -5.11 0.28 -30.40
C GLN A 138 -6.58 0.53 -30.05
N ILE A 139 -6.85 1.16 -28.90
CA ILE A 139 -8.21 1.52 -28.46
C ILE A 139 -8.89 2.41 -29.50
N THR A 140 -8.23 3.50 -29.92
CA THR A 140 -8.80 4.43 -30.90
C THR A 140 -9.14 3.74 -32.22
N ARG A 141 -8.25 2.86 -32.72
CA ARG A 141 -8.51 2.10 -33.96
C ARG A 141 -9.70 1.15 -33.84
N GLU A 142 -9.83 0.45 -32.71
CA GLU A 142 -10.96 -0.47 -32.47
C GLU A 142 -12.29 0.30 -32.34
N GLU A 143 -12.28 1.47 -31.70
CA GLU A 143 -13.45 2.35 -31.60
C GLU A 143 -13.91 2.90 -32.96
N GLU A 144 -12.97 3.34 -33.81
CA GLU A 144 -13.24 3.81 -35.18
C GLU A 144 -13.84 2.70 -36.07
N GLN A 145 -13.33 1.48 -35.95
CA GLN A 145 -13.85 0.32 -36.68
C GLN A 145 -15.27 -0.05 -36.23
N ASN A 146 -15.53 -0.03 -34.93
CA ASN A 146 -16.87 -0.28 -34.38
C ASN A 146 -17.87 0.81 -34.78
N ALA A 147 -17.44 2.08 -34.83
CA ALA A 147 -18.29 3.18 -35.26
C ALA A 147 -18.66 3.09 -36.76
N SER A 148 -17.73 2.64 -37.60
CA SER A 148 -17.94 2.49 -39.04
C SER A 148 -18.78 1.26 -39.41
N GLY A 149 -18.76 0.21 -38.57
CA GLY A 149 -19.54 -1.01 -38.77
C GLY A 149 -21.02 -0.92 -38.39
N ASN A 150 -21.42 0.11 -37.63
CA ASN A 150 -22.81 0.32 -37.18
C ASN A 150 -23.68 1.13 -38.18
N HIS A 151 -23.18 1.36 -39.40
CA HIS A 151 -23.87 2.10 -40.48
C HIS A 151 -24.24 1.24 -41.70
N LEU A 152 -24.29 -0.09 -41.54
CA LEU A 152 -24.81 -1.05 -42.53
C LEU A 152 -25.91 -1.91 -41.89
#